data_AF-A0A4Q0AVX8-F1
#
_entry.id   AF-A0A4Q0AVX8-F1
#
_cell.length_a   1.000
_cell.length_b   1.000
_cell.length_c   1.000
_cell.angle_alpha   90.00
_cell.angle_beta   90.00
_cell.angle_gamma   90.00
#
_symmetry.space_group_name_H-M   'P 1'
#
loop_
_entity.id
_entity.type
_entity.pdbx_description
1 polymer ?
#
loop_
_entity_poly.entity_id
_entity_poly.type
_entity_poly.pdbx_seq_one_letter_code
_entity_poly.pdbx_strand_id
1 'polypeptide(L)'
;MEQIITRKEAKEQGLKHFFTGKPCPRGHIDKKLVSSSTCCTCTRENHYTYYANHKETALAGIKRWSQENKENVVEASRRYRKNNPGADKRNRTRYYNKPEKRAQKLAYSKWWRSVNKDKQQNYNAVRRAMVKRAIPLWVDMDKVVSVYKESVRLTNETGIIHHVDHIIPLSHPLVCGLHVENNLQVLEGVENMSKSNMFSIDL
;
A
#
# COMPACT_ATOMS: atom_id res chain seq x y z
N MET A 1 22.37 29.85 6.18
CA MET A 1 23.53 30.10 7.06
C MET A 1 22.99 30.23 8.48
N GLU A 2 23.48 29.43 9.43
CA GLU A 2 23.01 29.50 10.82
C GLU A 2 23.61 30.73 11.51
N GLN A 3 22.75 31.56 12.10
CA GLN A 3 23.18 32.77 12.79
C GLN A 3 23.93 32.41 14.07
N ILE A 4 25.14 32.95 14.22
CA ILE A 4 25.91 32.80 15.45
C ILE A 4 25.31 33.73 16.50
N ILE A 5 24.73 33.14 17.55
CA ILE A 5 24.09 33.87 18.64
C ILE A 5 24.50 33.26 19.99
N THR A 6 24.55 34.11 21.01
CA THR A 6 24.80 33.72 22.39
C THR A 6 23.56 33.07 23.01
N ARG A 7 23.77 32.36 24.12
CA ARG A 7 22.66 31.79 24.91
C ARG A 7 21.71 32.88 25.44
N LYS A 8 22.24 34.06 25.77
CA LYS A 8 21.44 35.18 26.30
C LYS A 8 20.49 35.70 25.22
N GLU A 9 21.02 36.01 24.04
CA GLU A 9 20.22 36.44 22.88
C GLU A 9 19.17 35.40 22.49
N ALA A 10 19.54 34.11 22.49
CA ALA A 10 18.60 33.03 22.20
C ALA A 10 17.47 32.94 23.24
N LYS A 11 17.75 33.21 24.51
CA LYS A 11 16.75 33.22 25.59
C LYS A 11 15.81 34.41 25.47
N GLU A 12 16.33 35.59 25.15
CA GLU A 12 15.55 36.80 24.90
C GLU A 12 14.63 36.65 23.68
N GLN A 13 15.08 35.91 22.66
CA GLN A 13 14.29 35.57 21.46
C GLN A 13 13.33 34.38 21.66
N GLY A 14 13.30 33.76 22.84
CA GLY A 14 12.46 32.58 23.11
C GLY A 14 12.85 31.32 22.33
N LEU A 15 14.08 31.25 21.82
CA LEU A 15 14.59 30.10 21.08
C LEU A 15 14.92 28.94 22.03
N LYS A 16 14.74 27.71 21.53
CA LYS A 16 15.10 26.49 22.28
C LYS A 16 16.58 26.11 22.14
N HIS A 17 17.24 26.65 21.12
CA HIS A 17 18.61 26.32 20.76
C HIS A 17 19.38 27.58 20.37
N PHE A 18 20.71 27.54 20.53
CA PHE A 18 21.63 28.59 20.09
C PHE A 18 22.86 27.97 19.41
N PHE A 19 23.49 28.69 18.50
CA PHE A 19 24.69 28.20 17.79
C PHE A 19 25.85 29.17 18.00
N THR A 20 26.97 28.65 18.49
CA THR A 20 28.15 29.48 18.83
C THR A 20 29.27 29.41 17.79
N GLY A 21 29.15 28.58 16.74
CA GLY A 21 30.23 28.26 15.80
C GLY A 21 31.40 27.46 16.40
N LYS A 22 31.59 27.52 17.73
CA LYS A 22 32.65 26.81 18.46
C LYS A 22 32.28 25.35 18.76
N PRO A 23 33.23 24.40 18.68
CA PRO A 23 33.01 23.02 19.07
C PRO A 23 32.67 22.90 20.57
N CYS A 24 31.94 21.84 20.94
CA CYS A 24 31.71 21.47 22.33
C CYS A 24 32.95 20.76 22.93
N PRO A 25 32.99 20.48 24.26
CA PRO A 25 34.12 19.77 24.88
C PRO A 25 34.41 18.38 24.28
N ARG A 26 33.42 17.78 23.60
CA ARG A 26 33.55 16.52 22.88
C ARG A 26 33.88 16.68 21.39
N GLY A 27 34.14 17.90 20.92
CA GLY A 27 34.52 18.19 19.53
C GLY A 27 33.37 18.43 18.55
N HIS A 28 32.11 18.26 18.95
CA HIS A 28 30.98 18.48 18.03
C HIS A 28 30.74 19.97 17.75
N ILE A 29 30.58 20.33 16.48
CA ILE A 29 30.11 21.65 16.04
C ILE A 29 28.62 21.53 15.74
N ASP A 30 27.80 21.92 16.70
CA ASP A 30 26.35 21.77 16.63
C ASP A 30 25.65 22.82 17.51
N LYS A 31 24.35 22.98 17.31
CA LYS A 31 23.48 23.78 18.17
C LYS A 31 23.53 23.27 19.60
N LYS A 32 23.36 24.18 20.54
CA LYS A 32 23.33 23.91 21.97
C LYS A 32 21.94 24.22 22.51
N LEU A 33 21.48 23.41 23.46
CA LEU A 33 20.21 23.62 24.15
C LEU A 33 20.28 24.88 25.02
N VAL A 34 19.28 25.75 24.95
CA VAL A 34 19.22 26.94 25.82
C VAL A 34 19.07 26.57 27.30
N SER A 35 18.45 25.42 27.61
CA SER A 35 18.24 24.95 28.98
C SER A 35 19.54 24.51 29.66
N SER A 36 20.38 23.70 29.00
CA SER A 36 21.54 23.06 29.62
C SER A 36 22.89 23.44 29.00
N SER A 37 22.90 24.20 27.90
CA SER A 37 24.10 24.47 27.07
C SER A 37 24.75 23.21 26.48
N THR A 38 24.12 22.04 26.57
CA THR A 38 24.61 20.79 25.97
C THR A 38 24.44 20.84 24.46
N CYS A 39 25.43 20.34 23.72
CA CYS A 39 25.34 20.23 22.27
C CYS A 39 24.29 19.19 21.86
N CYS A 40 23.49 19.45 20.82
CA CYS A 40 22.40 18.57 20.41
C CYS A 40 22.90 17.17 20.04
N THR A 41 24.05 17.06 19.38
CA THR A 41 24.71 15.78 19.10
C THR A 41 25.05 15.03 20.39
N CYS A 42 25.61 15.71 21.40
CA CYS A 42 25.93 15.14 22.70
C CYS A 42 24.67 14.62 23.40
N THR A 43 23.57 15.38 23.36
CA THR A 43 22.28 14.99 23.92
C THR A 43 21.74 13.74 23.24
N ARG A 44 21.83 13.68 21.91
CA ARG A 44 21.38 12.52 21.12
C ARG A 44 22.19 11.27 21.42
N GLU A 45 23.51 11.37 21.48
CA GLU A 45 24.38 10.24 21.84
C GLU A 45 24.10 9.75 23.25
N ASN A 46 24.00 10.66 24.22
CA ASN A 46 23.65 10.31 25.59
C ASN A 46 22.29 9.61 25.67
N HIS A 47 21.30 10.08 24.88
CA HIS A 47 20.00 9.41 24.77
C HIS A 47 20.13 8.00 24.19
N TYR A 48 20.92 7.79 23.14
CA TYR A 48 21.13 6.46 22.58
C TYR A 48 21.85 5.52 23.54
N THR A 49 22.91 5.97 24.21
CA THR A 49 23.61 5.19 25.22
C THR A 49 22.68 4.85 26.39
N TYR A 50 21.91 5.83 26.88
CA TYR A 50 20.93 5.60 27.92
C TYR A 50 19.88 4.58 27.48
N TYR A 51 19.28 4.75 26.30
CA TYR A 51 18.28 3.82 25.77
C TYR A 51 18.85 2.41 25.56
N ALA A 52 20.09 2.27 25.07
CA ALA A 52 20.72 0.97 24.91
C ALA A 52 20.88 0.25 26.26
N ASN A 53 21.31 0.97 27.30
CA ASN A 53 21.50 0.44 28.65
C ASN A 53 20.19 0.21 29.42
N HIS A 54 19.09 0.83 28.99
CA HIS A 54 17.78 0.76 29.63
C HIS A 54 16.69 0.24 28.68
N LYS A 55 17.10 -0.51 27.65
CA LYS A 55 16.20 -0.94 26.58
C LYS A 55 15.04 -1.76 27.13
N GLU A 56 15.34 -2.70 28.01
CA GLU A 56 14.34 -3.60 28.58
C GLU A 56 13.31 -2.86 29.44
N THR A 57 13.75 -1.97 30.32
CA THR A 57 12.86 -1.18 31.17
C THR A 57 12.03 -0.19 30.36
N ALA A 58 12.62 0.43 29.32
CA ALA A 58 11.90 1.27 28.38
C ALA A 58 10.81 0.50 27.62
N LEU A 59 11.13 -0.69 27.09
CA LEU A 59 10.17 -1.54 26.40
C LEU A 59 9.06 -2.05 27.34
N ALA A 60 9.40 -2.41 28.58
CA ALA A 60 8.42 -2.79 29.60
C ALA A 60 7.48 -1.64 29.95
N GLY A 61 8.01 -0.41 30.06
CA GLY A 61 7.22 0.80 30.25
C GLY A 61 6.28 1.09 29.08
N ILE A 62 6.78 0.98 27.84
CA ILE A 62 5.96 1.14 26.62
C ILE A 62 4.84 0.10 26.58
N LYS A 63 5.14 -1.16 26.90
CA LYS A 63 4.14 -2.23 26.95
C LYS A 63 3.06 -1.94 27.99
N ARG A 64 3.46 -1.54 29.20
CA ARG A 64 2.54 -1.18 30.29
C ARG A 64 1.64 -0.02 29.89
N TRP A 65 2.22 1.07 29.38
CA TRP A 65 1.48 2.22 28.90
C TRP A 65 0.48 1.82 27.80
N SER A 66 0.88 0.97 26.86
CA SER A 66 0.00 0.48 25.79
C SER A 66 -1.15 -0.38 26.31
N GLN A 67 -0.96 -1.12 27.40
CA GLN A 67 -2.02 -1.92 28.04
C GLN A 67 -3.00 -1.01 28.79
N GLU A 68 -2.49 -0.11 29.62
CA GLU A 68 -3.29 0.84 30.42
C GLU A 68 -4.06 1.84 29.54
N ASN A 69 -3.50 2.21 28.38
CA ASN A 69 -4.10 3.20 27.47
C ASN A 69 -4.75 2.58 26.24
N LYS A 70 -4.97 1.25 26.24
CA LYS A 70 -5.55 0.54 25.09
C LYS A 70 -6.86 1.18 24.62
N GLU A 71 -7.76 1.48 25.54
CA GLU A 71 -9.06 2.09 25.22
C GLU A 71 -8.91 3.51 24.66
N ASN A 72 -8.04 4.32 25.26
CA ASN A 72 -7.73 5.67 24.77
C ASN A 72 -7.18 5.66 23.33
N VAL A 73 -6.32 4.69 23.01
CA VAL A 73 -5.76 4.52 21.65
C VAL A 73 -6.85 4.10 20.66
N VAL A 74 -7.72 3.17 21.07
CA VAL A 74 -8.85 2.73 20.23
C VAL A 74 -9.81 3.88 19.95
N GLU A 75 -10.17 4.65 20.98
CA GLU A 75 -11.07 5.79 20.85
C GLU A 75 -10.45 6.91 20.00
N ALA A 76 -9.17 7.22 20.22
CA ALA A 76 -8.45 8.18 19.37
C ALA A 76 -8.41 7.73 17.90
N SER A 77 -8.19 6.43 17.65
CA SER A 77 -8.22 5.85 16.30
C SER A 77 -9.63 5.93 15.68
N ARG A 78 -10.67 5.66 16.48
CA ARG A 78 -12.07 5.79 16.05
C ARG A 78 -12.40 7.24 15.68
N ARG A 79 -12.06 8.20 16.54
CA ARG A 79 -12.22 9.64 16.29
C ARG A 79 -11.46 10.09 15.05
N TYR A 80 -10.22 9.63 14.89
CA TYR A 80 -9.42 9.93 13.69
C TYR A 80 -10.09 9.43 12.42
N ARG A 81 -10.55 8.17 12.39
CA ARG A 81 -11.26 7.58 11.25
C ARG A 81 -12.56 8.32 10.93
N LYS A 82 -13.35 8.69 11.95
CA LYS A 82 -14.59 9.46 11.79
C LYS A 82 -14.32 10.85 11.20
N ASN A 83 -13.32 11.55 11.71
CA ASN A 83 -13.01 12.93 11.29
C ASN A 83 -12.19 12.98 9.99
N ASN A 84 -11.63 11.85 9.56
CA ASN A 84 -10.79 11.78 8.36
C ASN A 84 -11.25 10.64 7.43
N PRO A 85 -12.49 10.69 6.92
CA PRO A 85 -12.97 9.69 5.98
C PRO A 85 -12.06 9.65 4.75
N GLY A 86 -11.74 8.45 4.29
CA GLY A 86 -10.85 8.23 3.16
C GLY A 86 -9.36 8.52 3.41
N ALA A 87 -8.94 8.85 4.63
CA ALA A 87 -7.52 9.04 4.94
C ALA A 87 -6.68 7.80 4.66
N ASP A 88 -7.22 6.61 4.91
CA ASP A 88 -6.56 5.35 4.54
C ASP A 88 -6.26 5.29 3.04
N LYS A 89 -7.29 5.49 2.19
CA LYS A 89 -7.14 5.52 0.74
C LYS A 89 -6.12 6.58 0.30
N ARG A 90 -6.22 7.82 0.83
CA ARG A 90 -5.28 8.91 0.51
C ARG A 90 -3.85 8.57 0.91
N ASN A 91 -3.63 8.08 2.12
CA ASN A 91 -2.31 7.72 2.64
C ASN A 91 -1.72 6.54 1.86
N ARG A 92 -2.53 5.54 1.55
CA ARG A 92 -2.16 4.40 0.71
C ARG A 92 -1.74 4.84 -0.68
N THR A 93 -2.56 5.66 -1.33
CA THR A 93 -2.23 6.24 -2.64
C THR A 93 -0.94 7.03 -2.58
N ARG A 94 -0.78 7.91 -1.59
CA ARG A 94 0.44 8.71 -1.41
C ARG A 94 1.68 7.82 -1.22
N TYR A 95 1.57 6.73 -0.47
CA TYR A 95 2.68 5.82 -0.23
C TYR A 95 3.08 5.04 -1.49
N TYR A 96 2.10 4.44 -2.19
CA TYR A 96 2.39 3.62 -3.38
C TYR A 96 2.66 4.43 -4.65
N ASN A 97 2.23 5.69 -4.73
CA ASN A 97 2.49 6.54 -5.90
C ASN A 97 3.91 7.10 -5.94
N LYS A 98 4.69 6.98 -4.86
CA LYS A 98 6.08 7.41 -4.86
C LYS A 98 6.89 6.61 -5.91
N PRO A 99 7.72 7.25 -6.74
CA PRO A 99 8.45 6.58 -7.83
C PRO A 99 9.24 5.35 -7.36
N GLU A 100 9.92 5.44 -6.21
CA GLU A 100 10.72 4.35 -5.65
C GLU A 100 9.85 3.15 -5.24
N LYS A 101 8.63 3.40 -4.74
CA LYS A 101 7.70 2.34 -4.36
C LYS A 101 7.08 1.66 -5.59
N ARG A 102 6.80 2.42 -6.64
CA ARG A 102 6.36 1.86 -7.93
C ARG A 102 7.45 0.98 -8.55
N ALA A 103 8.70 1.44 -8.55
CA ALA A 103 9.84 0.69 -9.05
C ALA A 103 10.08 -0.60 -8.26
N GLN A 104 10.04 -0.53 -6.91
CA GLN A 104 10.14 -1.71 -6.04
C GLN A 104 9.03 -2.73 -6.33
N LYS A 105 7.78 -2.29 -6.47
CA LYS A 105 6.65 -3.17 -6.80
C LYS A 105 6.83 -3.86 -8.16
N LEU A 106 7.30 -3.12 -9.17
CA LEU A 106 7.54 -3.66 -10.50
C LEU A 106 8.69 -4.68 -10.50
N ALA A 107 9.79 -4.36 -9.82
CA ALA A 107 10.94 -5.27 -9.67
C ALA A 107 10.54 -6.57 -8.96
N TYR A 108 9.78 -6.45 -7.87
CA TYR A 108 9.25 -7.60 -7.15
C TYR A 108 8.32 -8.44 -8.03
N SER A 109 7.40 -7.83 -8.77
CA SER A 109 6.50 -8.54 -9.70
C SER A 109 7.28 -9.27 -10.81
N LYS A 110 8.37 -8.68 -11.31
CA LYS A 110 9.25 -9.31 -12.30
C LYS A 110 9.99 -10.51 -11.70
N TRP A 111 10.59 -10.34 -10.53
CA TRP A 111 11.27 -11.42 -9.80
C TRP A 111 10.31 -12.56 -9.45
N TRP A 112 9.12 -12.24 -8.93
CA TRP A 112 8.12 -13.25 -8.57
C TRP A 112 7.74 -14.09 -9.78
N ARG A 113 7.50 -13.47 -10.94
CA ARG A 113 7.23 -14.18 -12.20
C ARG A 113 8.42 -15.02 -12.68
N SER A 114 9.67 -14.58 -12.47
CA SER A 114 10.84 -15.34 -12.90
C SER A 114 11.08 -16.59 -12.06
N VAL A 115 10.77 -16.54 -10.76
CA VAL A 115 11.01 -17.66 -9.84
C VAL A 115 9.80 -18.59 -9.68
N ASN A 116 8.57 -18.11 -9.89
CA ASN A 116 7.34 -18.91 -9.76
C ASN A 116 6.74 -19.29 -11.14
N LYS A 117 7.59 -19.58 -12.14
CA LYS A 117 7.14 -19.96 -13.49
C LYS A 117 6.28 -21.22 -13.47
N ASP A 118 6.66 -22.18 -12.65
CA ASP A 118 5.94 -23.42 -12.36
C ASP A 118 4.49 -23.15 -11.90
N LYS A 119 4.30 -22.24 -10.94
CA LYS A 119 2.97 -21.85 -10.47
C LYS A 119 2.17 -21.19 -11.56
N GLN A 120 2.79 -20.31 -12.34
CA GLN A 120 2.11 -19.64 -13.45
C GLN A 120 1.66 -20.63 -14.53
N GLN A 121 2.50 -21.61 -14.88
CA GLN A 121 2.14 -22.68 -15.81
C GLN A 121 0.99 -23.52 -15.27
N ASN A 122 1.01 -23.89 -13.99
CA ASN A 122 -0.07 -24.62 -13.34
C ASN A 122 -1.40 -23.83 -13.37
N TYR A 123 -1.39 -22.55 -12.99
CA TYR A 123 -2.59 -21.71 -13.04
C TYR A 123 -3.17 -21.61 -14.47
N ASN A 124 -2.31 -21.46 -15.47
CA ASN A 124 -2.73 -21.43 -16.86
C ASN A 124 -3.28 -22.79 -17.34
N ALA A 125 -2.70 -23.91 -16.90
CA ALA A 125 -3.21 -25.24 -17.22
C ALA A 125 -4.58 -25.49 -16.61
N VAL A 126 -4.77 -25.18 -15.32
CA VAL A 126 -6.05 -25.30 -14.61
C VAL A 126 -7.11 -24.43 -15.28
N ARG A 127 -6.80 -23.16 -15.58
CA ARG A 127 -7.74 -22.25 -16.26
C ARG A 127 -8.16 -22.78 -17.64
N ARG A 128 -7.22 -23.29 -18.44
CA ARG A 128 -7.53 -23.88 -19.76
C ARG A 128 -8.46 -25.09 -19.63
N ALA A 129 -8.18 -26.00 -18.70
CA ALA A 129 -9.02 -27.16 -18.47
C ALA A 129 -10.43 -26.77 -18.01
N MET A 130 -10.53 -25.78 -17.13
CA MET A 130 -11.80 -25.25 -16.64
C MET A 130 -12.63 -24.62 -17.77
N VAL A 131 -12.03 -23.77 -18.61
CA VAL A 131 -12.71 -23.21 -19.78
C VAL A 131 -13.16 -24.32 -20.73
N LYS A 132 -12.28 -25.28 -21.04
CA LYS A 132 -12.62 -26.41 -21.94
C LYS A 132 -13.82 -27.21 -21.43
N ARG A 133 -13.89 -27.49 -20.13
CA ARG A 133 -15.03 -28.19 -19.52
C ARG A 133 -16.33 -27.40 -19.60
N ALA A 134 -16.24 -26.08 -19.62
CA ALA A 134 -17.39 -25.20 -19.70
C ALA A 134 -17.87 -24.95 -21.13
N ILE A 135 -17.25 -25.54 -22.17
CA ILE A 135 -17.70 -25.41 -23.57
C ILE A 135 -18.60 -26.61 -23.92
N PRO A 136 -19.93 -26.45 -24.02
CA PRO A 136 -20.81 -27.46 -24.58
C PRO A 136 -20.49 -27.81 -26.03
N LEU A 137 -20.85 -29.04 -26.44
CA LEU A 137 -20.66 -29.52 -27.82
C LEU A 137 -21.43 -28.71 -28.87
N TRP A 138 -22.54 -28.09 -28.47
CA TRP A 138 -23.42 -27.32 -29.35
C TRP A 138 -23.01 -25.85 -29.49
N VAL A 139 -21.93 -25.40 -28.83
CA VAL A 139 -21.51 -24.00 -28.89
C VAL A 139 -21.10 -23.62 -30.31
N ASP A 140 -21.62 -22.48 -30.74
CA ASP A 140 -21.14 -21.78 -31.92
C ASP A 140 -19.90 -20.96 -31.55
N MET A 141 -18.73 -21.49 -31.90
CA MET A 141 -17.45 -20.84 -31.60
C MET A 141 -17.27 -19.52 -32.37
N ASP A 142 -17.94 -19.32 -33.51
CA ASP A 142 -17.83 -18.06 -34.26
C ASP A 142 -18.53 -16.92 -33.52
N LYS A 143 -19.65 -17.22 -32.84
CA LYS A 143 -20.30 -16.25 -31.94
C LYS A 143 -19.49 -15.95 -30.69
N VAL A 144 -18.82 -16.96 -30.12
CA VAL A 144 -17.88 -16.71 -29.01
C VAL A 144 -16.76 -15.77 -29.48
N VAL A 145 -16.17 -16.05 -30.65
CA VAL A 145 -15.11 -15.22 -31.24
C VAL A 145 -15.60 -13.81 -31.56
N SER A 146 -16.86 -13.61 -31.94
CA SER A 146 -17.42 -12.28 -32.21
C SER A 146 -17.43 -11.39 -30.97
N VAL A 147 -17.73 -11.94 -29.79
CA VAL A 147 -17.65 -11.19 -28.51
C VAL A 147 -16.22 -10.75 -28.19
N TYR A 148 -15.22 -11.61 -28.47
CA TYR A 148 -13.81 -11.23 -28.32
C TYR A 148 -13.40 -10.14 -29.31
N LYS A 149 -13.87 -10.19 -30.56
CA LYS A 149 -13.64 -9.13 -31.56
C LYS A 149 -14.24 -7.81 -31.10
N GLU A 150 -15.44 -7.85 -30.53
CA GLU A 150 -16.11 -6.68 -29.99
C GLU A 150 -15.33 -6.03 -28.84
N SER A 151 -14.77 -6.84 -27.93
CA SER A 151 -13.87 -6.36 -26.87
C SER A 151 -12.66 -5.60 -27.43
N VAL A 152 -12.08 -6.07 -28.53
CA VAL A 152 -10.95 -5.39 -29.19
C VAL A 152 -11.41 -4.09 -29.87
N ARG A 153 -12.54 -4.13 -30.58
CA ARG A 153 -13.13 -2.95 -31.24
C ARG A 153 -13.38 -1.82 -30.24
N LEU A 154 -14.08 -2.12 -29.14
CA LEU A 154 -14.36 -1.15 -28.08
C LEU A 154 -13.08 -0.62 -27.43
N THR A 155 -12.07 -1.47 -27.25
CA THR A 155 -10.76 -1.02 -26.75
C THR A 155 -10.12 0.00 -27.66
N ASN A 156 -10.14 -0.25 -28.97
CA ASN A 156 -9.54 0.66 -29.95
C ASN A 156 -10.32 1.97 -30.11
N GLU A 157 -11.66 1.93 -30.04
CA GLU A 157 -12.50 3.11 -30.21
C GLU A 157 -12.50 4.03 -28.99
N THR A 158 -12.54 3.46 -27.79
CA THR A 158 -12.63 4.24 -26.53
C THR A 158 -11.26 4.60 -25.97
N GLY A 159 -10.21 3.86 -26.35
CA GLY A 159 -8.89 3.94 -25.72
C GLY A 159 -8.84 3.32 -24.31
N ILE A 160 -9.93 2.73 -23.82
CA ILE A 160 -10.03 2.05 -22.53
C ILE A 160 -9.93 0.54 -22.77
N ILE A 161 -9.12 -0.17 -21.98
CA ILE A 161 -9.00 -1.62 -22.11
C ILE A 161 -10.34 -2.29 -21.74
N HIS A 162 -10.92 -3.04 -22.66
CA HIS A 162 -12.09 -3.88 -22.43
C HIS A 162 -11.69 -5.36 -22.35
N HIS A 163 -12.37 -6.12 -21.48
CA HIS A 163 -12.19 -7.56 -21.32
C HIS A 163 -13.50 -8.29 -21.62
N VAL A 164 -13.40 -9.55 -22.09
CA VAL A 164 -14.54 -10.47 -22.09
C VAL A 164 -14.67 -11.13 -20.72
N ASP A 165 -15.84 -10.96 -20.11
CA ASP A 165 -16.24 -11.51 -18.81
C ASP A 165 -17.33 -12.57 -18.98
N HIS A 166 -17.46 -13.45 -17.98
CA HIS A 166 -18.55 -14.41 -17.87
C HIS A 166 -19.65 -13.85 -16.97
N ILE A 167 -20.86 -13.60 -17.50
CA ILE A 167 -22.01 -13.08 -16.72
C ILE A 167 -22.24 -13.97 -15.50
N ILE A 168 -22.42 -15.27 -15.74
CA ILE A 168 -22.39 -16.32 -14.73
C ILE A 168 -20.98 -16.91 -14.70
N PRO A 169 -20.27 -16.86 -13.56
CA PRO A 169 -18.88 -17.27 -13.44
C PRO A 169 -18.72 -18.76 -13.73
N LEU A 170 -17.65 -19.10 -14.44
CA LEU A 170 -17.28 -20.50 -14.70
C LEU A 170 -16.92 -21.28 -13.41
N SER A 171 -16.51 -20.59 -12.34
CA SER A 171 -16.18 -21.19 -11.04
C SER A 171 -16.68 -20.31 -9.90
N HIS A 172 -17.75 -20.76 -9.26
CA HIS A 172 -18.30 -20.15 -8.07
C HIS A 172 -18.86 -21.24 -7.13
N PRO A 173 -18.89 -21.03 -5.80
CA PRO A 173 -19.43 -22.03 -4.87
C PRO A 173 -20.88 -22.46 -5.12
N LEU A 174 -21.69 -21.57 -5.70
CA LEU A 174 -23.13 -21.78 -5.92
C LEU A 174 -23.52 -22.15 -7.35
N VAL A 175 -22.73 -21.75 -8.35
CA VAL A 175 -23.09 -21.87 -9.77
C VAL A 175 -21.87 -22.15 -10.61
N CYS A 176 -22.09 -22.76 -11.78
CA CYS A 176 -21.09 -22.90 -12.82
C CYS A 176 -21.68 -22.44 -14.16
N GLY A 177 -21.16 -21.35 -14.69
CA GLY A 177 -21.53 -20.83 -16.00
C GLY A 177 -20.91 -21.64 -17.15
N LEU A 178 -21.51 -21.52 -18.34
CA LEU A 178 -20.98 -22.09 -19.57
C LEU A 178 -20.15 -21.05 -20.35
N HIS A 179 -19.19 -21.50 -21.14
CA HIS A 179 -18.44 -20.67 -22.07
C HIS A 179 -19.19 -20.60 -23.42
N VAL A 180 -20.31 -19.87 -23.41
CA VAL A 180 -21.22 -19.68 -24.57
C VAL A 180 -21.45 -18.19 -24.79
N GLU A 181 -21.80 -17.78 -25.99
CA GLU A 181 -21.95 -16.37 -26.38
C GLU A 181 -22.92 -15.59 -25.47
N ASN A 182 -24.02 -16.21 -25.06
CA ASN A 182 -25.03 -15.58 -24.20
C ASN A 182 -24.59 -15.44 -22.73
N ASN A 183 -23.50 -16.11 -22.33
CA ASN A 183 -22.89 -15.96 -21.01
C ASN A 183 -21.64 -15.08 -21.05
N LEU A 184 -21.27 -14.54 -22.21
CA LEU A 184 -20.15 -13.62 -22.36
C LEU A 184 -20.67 -12.19 -22.47
N GLN A 185 -19.97 -11.27 -21.80
CA GLN A 185 -20.21 -9.84 -21.92
C GLN A 185 -18.87 -9.10 -22.03
N VAL A 186 -18.88 -7.95 -22.69
CA VAL A 186 -17.71 -7.06 -22.73
C VAL A 186 -17.86 -6.03 -21.62
N LEU A 187 -16.86 -5.94 -20.75
CA LEU A 187 -16.79 -4.95 -19.67
C LEU A 187 -15.49 -4.16 -19.77
N GLU A 188 -15.46 -2.96 -19.20
CA GLU A 188 -14.18 -2.29 -18.97
C GLU A 188 -13.30 -3.17 -18.09
N GLY A 189 -11.99 -3.16 -18.33
CA GLY A 189 -11.06 -4.04 -17.62
C GLY A 189 -11.09 -3.82 -16.11
N VAL A 190 -11.28 -2.57 -15.67
CA VAL A 190 -11.40 -2.20 -14.25
C VAL A 190 -12.67 -2.77 -13.63
N GLU A 191 -13.78 -2.75 -14.36
CA GLU A 191 -15.06 -3.30 -13.92
C GLU A 191 -15.01 -4.83 -13.83
N ASN A 192 -14.49 -5.51 -14.85
CA ASN A 192 -14.32 -6.96 -14.84
C ASN A 192 -13.42 -7.43 -13.66
N MET A 193 -12.29 -6.74 -13.44
CA MET A 193 -11.42 -7.03 -12.30
C MET A 193 -12.12 -6.83 -10.95
N SER A 194 -13.05 -5.86 -10.87
CA SER A 194 -13.84 -5.60 -9.66
C SER A 194 -14.95 -6.64 -9.48
N LYS A 195 -15.58 -7.11 -10.56
CA LYS A 195 -16.62 -8.15 -10.56
C LYS A 195 -16.07 -9.50 -10.08
N SER A 196 -14.85 -9.88 -10.48
CA SER A 196 -14.26 -11.17 -10.12
C SER A 196 -15.19 -12.33 -10.50
N ASN A 197 -15.37 -13.33 -9.64
CA ASN A 197 -16.31 -14.44 -9.84
C ASN A 197 -17.71 -14.16 -9.26
N MET A 198 -18.10 -12.90 -9.06
CA MET A 198 -19.44 -12.54 -8.59
C MET A 198 -20.44 -12.52 -9.74
N PHE A 199 -21.72 -12.77 -9.42
CA PHE A 199 -22.86 -12.66 -10.34
C PHE A 199 -24.06 -12.07 -9.60
N SER A 200 -24.99 -11.47 -10.34
CA SER A 200 -26.28 -11.03 -9.81
C SER A 200 -27.21 -12.24 -9.69
N ILE A 201 -27.93 -12.34 -8.57
CA ILE A 201 -28.98 -13.35 -8.36
C ILE A 201 -30.32 -12.86 -8.90
N ASP A 202 -30.45 -11.55 -9.08
CA ASP A 202 -31.66 -10.92 -9.61
C ASP A 202 -31.68 -11.09 -11.14
N LEU A 203 -32.53 -12.02 -11.61
CA LEU A 203 -32.97 -12.19 -13.00
C LEU A 203 -34.44 -11.80 -13.11
#